data_AF-A0A1X6Y7X5-F1
#
_entry.id   AF-A0A1X6Y7X5-F1
#
_cell.length_a   1.000
_cell.length_b   1.000
_cell.length_c   1.000
_cell.angle_alpha   90.00
_cell.angle_beta   90.00
_cell.angle_gamma   90.00
#
_symmetry.space_group_name_H-M   'P 1'
#
loop_
_entity.id
_entity.type
_entity.pdbx_description
1 polymer ?
#
loop_
_entity_poly.entity_id
_entity_poly.type
_entity_poly.pdbx_seq_one_letter_code
_entity_poly.pdbx_strand_id
1 'polypeptide(L)'
;MKLISQAATTLFGLLAGGMLLIATGLVPYWRALDTVEFTQAFATSLPTVGGTMIVLTILGTGSMVLAAGLALWKKLPGRAWLAAGAAATLIMLVCVPFYFGAANAALSGGTLSGEAITAELATWQQMHWFRTIVGILGLFCAVSAGYASEKTA
;
A
#
# COMPACT_ATOMS: atom_id res chain seq x y z
N MET A 1 6.70 20.04 13.50
CA MET A 1 7.20 18.83 12.82
C MET A 1 6.57 17.56 13.40
N LYS A 2 6.62 17.36 14.72
CA LYS A 2 6.09 16.17 15.41
C LYS A 2 4.67 15.76 14.97
N LEU A 3 3.74 16.71 14.94
CA LEU A 3 2.35 16.44 14.50
C LEU A 3 2.26 15.96 13.05
N ILE A 4 3.04 16.56 12.13
CA ILE A 4 3.01 16.19 10.71
C ILE A 4 3.60 14.79 10.51
N SER A 5 4.74 14.47 11.14
CA SER A 5 5.34 13.14 11.04
C SER A 5 4.48 12.07 11.71
N GLN A 6 3.81 12.38 12.82
CA GLN A 6 2.84 11.48 13.46
C GLN A 6 1.62 11.24 12.56
N ALA A 7 1.02 12.29 12.01
CA ALA A 7 -0.11 12.17 11.09
C ALA A 7 0.27 11.34 9.85
N ALA A 8 1.45 11.60 9.26
CA ALA A 8 1.96 10.84 8.12
C ALA A 8 2.17 9.36 8.47
N THR A 9 2.76 9.08 9.64
CA THR A 9 2.96 7.71 10.14
C THR A 9 1.63 7.00 10.37
N THR A 10 0.63 7.67 10.92
CA THR A 10 -0.72 7.10 11.12
C THR A 10 -1.39 6.76 9.78
N LEU A 11 -1.39 7.70 8.83
CA LEU A 11 -1.98 7.47 7.50
C LEU A 11 -1.26 6.35 6.75
N PHE A 12 0.07 6.30 6.83
CA PHE A 12 0.84 5.20 6.26
C PHE A 12 0.57 3.88 7.00
N GLY A 13 0.40 3.90 8.32
CA GLY A 13 -0.02 2.74 9.11
C GLY A 13 -1.37 2.17 8.67
N LEU A 14 -2.36 3.04 8.42
CA LEU A 14 -3.66 2.62 7.88
C LEU A 14 -3.53 1.99 6.49
N LEU A 15 -2.71 2.58 5.61
CA LEU A 15 -2.41 2.01 4.30
C LEU A 15 -1.75 0.63 4.42
N ALA A 16 -0.70 0.49 5.23
CA ALA A 16 0.02 -0.76 5.41
C ALA A 16 -0.87 -1.84 6.06
N GLY A 17 -1.67 -1.47 7.05
CA GLY A 17 -2.65 -2.36 7.69
C GLY A 17 -3.73 -2.83 6.71
N GLY A 18 -4.26 -1.92 5.88
CA GLY A 18 -5.21 -2.27 4.82
C GLY A 18 -4.63 -3.24 3.80
N MET A 19 -3.38 -3.01 3.37
CA MET A 19 -2.69 -3.96 2.47
C MET A 19 -2.48 -5.33 3.12
N LEU A 20 -2.10 -5.37 4.40
CA LEU A 20 -1.93 -6.62 5.13
C LEU A 20 -3.26 -7.37 5.23
N LEU A 21 -4.36 -6.69 5.57
CA LEU A 21 -5.70 -7.27 5.60
C LEU A 21 -6.10 -7.85 4.23
N ILE A 22 -5.77 -7.15 3.15
CA ILE A 22 -6.00 -7.68 1.80
C ILE A 22 -5.16 -8.93 1.55
N ALA A 23 -3.87 -8.91 1.90
CA ALA A 23 -2.94 -10.00 1.65
C ALA A 23 -3.29 -11.29 2.44
N THR A 24 -3.77 -11.14 3.68
CA THR A 24 -4.01 -12.27 4.60
C THR A 24 -5.49 -12.64 4.73
N GLY A 25 -6.40 -11.74 4.37
CA GLY A 25 -7.85 -11.96 4.47
C GLY A 25 -8.49 -12.12 3.10
N LEU A 26 -8.50 -11.04 2.30
CA LEU A 26 -9.23 -11.02 1.02
C LEU A 26 -8.61 -11.94 -0.03
N VAL A 27 -7.29 -11.96 -0.17
CA VAL A 27 -6.64 -12.81 -1.19
C VAL A 27 -6.88 -14.30 -0.94
N PRO A 28 -6.69 -14.84 0.28
CA PRO A 28 -7.05 -16.23 0.57
C PRO A 28 -8.54 -16.52 0.32
N TYR A 29 -9.43 -15.60 0.69
CA TYR A 29 -10.85 -15.72 0.41
C TYR A 29 -11.13 -15.81 -1.10
N TRP A 30 -10.57 -14.90 -1.90
CA TRP A 30 -10.73 -14.90 -3.36
C TRP A 30 -10.22 -16.18 -4.02
N ARG A 31 -9.13 -16.75 -3.52
CA ARG A 31 -8.56 -18.00 -4.04
C ARG A 31 -9.35 -19.24 -3.67
N ALA A 32 -10.23 -19.16 -2.68
CA ALA A 32 -11.08 -20.27 -2.27
C ALA A 32 -12.39 -20.35 -3.08
N LEU A 33 -12.73 -19.29 -3.82
CA LEU A 33 -13.93 -19.23 -4.66
C LEU A 33 -13.73 -19.94 -6.00
N ASP A 34 -14.82 -20.40 -6.61
CA ASP A 34 -14.79 -20.70 -8.04
C ASP A 34 -14.63 -19.41 -8.86
N THR A 35 -14.29 -19.53 -10.14
CA THR A 35 -13.93 -18.38 -10.96
C THR A 35 -15.11 -17.43 -11.23
N VAL A 36 -16.36 -17.94 -11.24
CA VAL A 36 -17.55 -17.11 -11.45
C VAL A 36 -17.86 -16.32 -10.18
N GLU A 37 -17.85 -17.00 -9.03
CA GLU A 37 -18.02 -16.37 -7.73
C GLU A 37 -16.91 -15.34 -7.45
N PHE A 38 -15.66 -15.67 -7.79
CA PHE A 38 -14.53 -14.76 -7.70
C PHE A 38 -14.77 -13.48 -8.51
N THR A 39 -15.08 -13.59 -9.81
CA THR A 39 -15.26 -12.41 -10.66
C THR A 39 -16.37 -11.52 -10.14
N GLN A 40 -17.49 -12.10 -9.68
CA GLN A 40 -18.59 -11.33 -9.08
C GLN A 40 -18.17 -10.64 -7.77
N ALA A 41 -17.54 -11.36 -6.86
CA ALA A 41 -17.09 -10.83 -5.57
C ALA A 41 -16.02 -9.74 -5.75
N PHE A 42 -15.06 -9.97 -6.65
CA PHE A 42 -14.01 -9.03 -6.97
C PHE A 42 -14.57 -7.76 -7.61
N ALA A 43 -15.41 -7.88 -8.65
CA ALA A 43 -16.03 -6.73 -9.31
C ALA A 43 -16.90 -5.90 -8.36
N THR A 44 -17.62 -6.56 -7.45
CA THR A 44 -18.48 -5.89 -6.46
C THR A 44 -17.67 -5.15 -5.40
N SER A 45 -16.58 -5.75 -4.93
CA SER A 45 -15.75 -5.17 -3.86
C SER A 45 -14.73 -4.15 -4.37
N LEU A 46 -14.32 -4.21 -5.64
CA LEU A 46 -13.26 -3.38 -6.22
C LEU A 46 -13.51 -1.86 -6.09
N PRO A 47 -14.72 -1.31 -6.35
CA PRO A 47 -14.97 0.12 -6.16
C PRO A 47 -14.78 0.58 -4.71
N THR A 48 -15.22 -0.22 -3.74
CA THR A 48 -15.14 0.13 -2.32
C THR A 48 -13.74 -0.12 -1.77
N VAL A 49 -13.24 -1.35 -1.85
CA VAL A 49 -11.91 -1.72 -1.32
C VAL A 49 -10.82 -0.99 -2.10
N GLY A 50 -10.85 -1.06 -3.44
CA GLY A 50 -9.89 -0.38 -4.29
C GLY A 50 -9.95 1.14 -4.13
N GLY A 51 -11.15 1.72 -4.06
CA GLY A 51 -11.34 3.15 -3.82
C GLY A 51 -10.77 3.61 -2.48
N THR A 52 -11.06 2.89 -1.40
CA THR A 52 -10.47 3.17 -0.07
C THR A 52 -8.94 3.10 -0.11
N MET A 53 -8.38 2.08 -0.76
CA MET A 53 -6.93 1.93 -0.87
C MET A 53 -6.28 3.02 -1.72
N ILE A 54 -6.95 3.52 -2.76
CA ILE A 54 -6.47 4.67 -3.54
C ILE A 54 -6.38 5.91 -2.65
N VAL A 55 -7.44 6.22 -1.90
CA VAL A 55 -7.46 7.38 -0.99
C VAL A 55 -6.35 7.25 0.06
N LEU A 56 -6.20 6.09 0.69
CA LEU A 56 -5.12 5.85 1.66
C LEU A 56 -3.73 5.93 1.01
N THR A 57 -3.58 5.50 -0.24
CA THR A 57 -2.31 5.60 -0.97
C THR A 57 -1.95 7.08 -1.21
N ILE A 58 -2.90 7.90 -1.65
CA ILE A 58 -2.69 9.33 -1.90
C ILE A 58 -2.35 10.06 -0.59
N LEU A 59 -3.18 9.87 0.45
CA LEU A 59 -3.00 10.55 1.73
C LEU A 59 -1.72 10.10 2.44
N GLY A 60 -1.46 8.79 2.49
CA GLY A 60 -0.26 8.21 3.10
C GLY A 60 1.02 8.64 2.37
N THR A 61 1.05 8.53 1.04
CA THR A 61 2.23 8.92 0.25
C THR A 61 2.46 10.43 0.31
N GLY A 62 1.41 11.24 0.09
CA GLY A 62 1.53 12.70 0.09
C GLY A 62 2.01 13.25 1.43
N SER A 63 1.44 12.74 2.53
CA SER A 63 1.86 13.15 3.88
C SER A 63 3.28 12.70 4.23
N MET A 64 3.69 11.49 3.83
CA MET A 64 5.06 11.00 4.04
C MET A 64 6.10 11.80 3.24
N VAL A 65 5.82 12.09 1.96
CA VAL A 65 6.69 12.92 1.12
C VAL A 65 6.82 14.32 1.68
N LEU A 66 5.70 14.94 2.12
CA LEU A 66 5.73 16.25 2.78
C LEU A 66 6.56 16.22 4.06
N ALA A 67 6.36 15.22 4.92
CA ALA A 67 7.11 15.08 6.17
C ALA A 67 8.61 14.92 5.92
N ALA A 68 9.00 14.06 4.96
CA ALA A 68 10.38 13.86 4.57
C ALA A 68 11.00 15.14 3.98
N GLY A 69 10.31 15.82 3.06
CA GLY A 69 10.79 17.06 2.45
C GLY A 69 11.04 18.16 3.48
N LEU A 70 10.11 18.35 4.42
CA LEU A 70 10.28 19.31 5.52
C LEU A 70 11.44 18.94 6.45
N ALA A 71 11.58 17.66 6.79
CA ALA A 71 12.66 17.18 7.65
C ALA A 71 14.05 17.33 6.98
N LEU A 72 14.15 17.07 5.68
CA LEU A 72 15.36 17.28 4.89
C LEU A 72 15.71 18.77 4.79
N TRP A 73 14.75 19.63 4.44
CA TRP A 73 14.95 21.08 4.36
C TRP A 73 15.45 21.63 5.69
N LYS A 74 14.73 21.33 6.79
CA LYS A 74 15.05 21.83 8.12
C LYS A 74 16.19 21.08 8.80
N LYS A 75 16.82 20.13 8.10
CA LYS A 75 17.94 19.30 8.60
C LYS A 75 17.62 18.58 9.92
N LEU A 76 16.36 18.18 10.13
CA LEU A 76 15.91 17.62 11.39
C LEU A 76 16.49 16.21 11.68
N PRO A 77 16.59 15.82 12.96
CA PRO A 77 16.90 14.45 13.34
C PRO A 77 15.87 13.46 12.77
N GLY A 78 16.31 12.26 12.38
CA GLY A 78 15.43 11.25 11.78
C GLY A 78 15.05 11.50 10.32
N ARG A 79 15.58 12.55 9.66
CA ARG A 79 15.30 12.86 8.23
C ARG A 79 15.60 11.70 7.27
N ALA A 80 16.65 10.90 7.53
CA ALA A 80 16.99 9.74 6.71
C ALA A 80 15.92 8.65 6.80
N TRP A 81 15.38 8.42 8.00
CA TRP A 81 14.28 7.49 8.22
C TRP A 81 12.99 7.94 7.54
N LEU A 82 12.65 9.23 7.63
CA LEU A 82 11.50 9.77 6.91
C LEU A 82 11.67 9.68 5.39
N ALA A 83 12.87 9.96 4.87
CA ALA A 83 13.17 9.83 3.44
C ALA A 83 13.04 8.37 2.96
N ALA A 84 13.54 7.40 3.73
CA ALA A 84 13.38 5.98 3.43
C ALA A 84 11.89 5.55 3.46
N GLY A 85 11.12 6.02 4.45
CA GLY A 85 9.68 5.80 4.51
C GLY A 85 8.93 6.39 3.31
N ALA A 86 9.28 7.62 2.90
CA ALA A 86 8.71 8.26 1.72
C ALA A 86 9.07 7.50 0.43
N ALA A 87 10.31 7.04 0.28
CA ALA A 87 10.73 6.23 -0.86
C ALA A 87 9.91 4.93 -0.95
N ALA A 88 9.68 4.24 0.19
CA ALA A 88 8.81 3.07 0.23
C ALA A 88 7.37 3.39 -0.25
N THR A 89 6.79 4.52 0.18
CA THR A 89 5.46 4.93 -0.29
C THR A 89 5.40 5.21 -1.79
N LEU A 90 6.46 5.78 -2.37
CA LEU A 90 6.55 6.02 -3.80
C LEU A 90 6.66 4.72 -4.60
N ILE A 91 7.46 3.75 -4.13
CA ILE A 91 7.54 2.41 -4.74
C ILE A 91 6.16 1.77 -4.77
N MET A 92 5.43 1.78 -3.64
CA MET A 92 4.08 1.24 -3.57
C MET A 92 3.09 1.94 -4.51
N LEU A 93 3.19 3.28 -4.62
CA LEU A 93 2.35 4.06 -5.52
C LEU A 93 2.60 3.68 -6.98
N VAL A 94 3.86 3.52 -7.38
CA VAL A 94 4.26 3.14 -8.75
C VAL A 94 3.72 1.76 -9.15
N CYS A 95 3.62 0.80 -8.21
CA CYS A 95 3.02 -0.50 -8.49
C CYS A 95 1.58 -0.40 -9.01
N VAL A 96 0.83 0.64 -8.64
CA VAL A 96 -0.59 0.78 -8.99
C VAL A 96 -0.80 0.95 -10.50
N PRO A 97 -0.29 2.00 -11.16
CA PRO A 97 -0.43 2.12 -12.62
C PRO A 97 0.42 1.10 -13.39
N PHE A 98 1.53 0.61 -12.80
CA PHE A 98 2.42 -0.33 -13.49
C PHE A 98 1.81 -1.73 -13.65
N TYR A 99 1.02 -2.19 -12.67
CA TYR A 99 0.49 -3.55 -12.66
C TYR A 99 -0.99 -3.60 -12.26
N PHE A 100 -1.34 -3.09 -11.07
CA PHE A 100 -2.68 -3.29 -10.50
C PHE A 100 -3.81 -2.67 -11.33
N GLY A 101 -3.57 -1.56 -12.03
CA GLY A 101 -4.59 -0.94 -12.87
C GLY A 101 -5.12 -1.89 -13.96
N ALA A 102 -4.21 -2.49 -14.72
CA ALA A 102 -4.55 -3.44 -15.78
C ALA A 102 -5.06 -4.77 -15.21
N ALA A 103 -4.37 -5.31 -14.19
CA ALA A 103 -4.72 -6.59 -13.58
C ALA A 103 -6.14 -6.55 -12.95
N ASN A 104 -6.47 -5.46 -12.23
CA ASN A 104 -7.79 -5.32 -11.62
C ASN A 104 -8.90 -5.27 -12.68
N ALA A 105 -8.68 -4.53 -13.78
CA ALA A 105 -9.65 -4.44 -14.87
C ALA A 105 -9.86 -5.81 -15.56
N ALA A 106 -8.79 -6.58 -15.77
CA ALA A 106 -8.87 -7.92 -16.34
C ALA A 106 -9.61 -8.90 -15.42
N LEU A 107 -9.28 -8.91 -14.12
CA LEU A 107 -9.91 -9.77 -13.12
C LEU A 107 -11.39 -9.44 -12.86
N SER A 108 -11.79 -8.17 -12.98
CA SER A 108 -13.19 -7.75 -12.82
C SER A 108 -14.02 -7.80 -14.10
N GLY A 109 -13.37 -7.87 -15.27
CA GLY A 109 -14.02 -7.63 -16.57
C GLY A 109 -14.78 -8.82 -17.15
N GLY A 110 -14.66 -10.02 -16.57
CA GLY A 110 -15.31 -11.24 -17.07
C GLY A 110 -14.80 -11.71 -18.44
N THR A 111 -13.63 -11.22 -18.89
CA THR A 111 -13.04 -11.52 -20.20
C THR A 111 -12.03 -12.66 -20.17
N LEU A 112 -11.56 -13.04 -18.97
CA LEU A 112 -10.57 -14.09 -18.76
C LEU A 112 -11.24 -15.47 -18.64
N SER A 113 -10.57 -16.50 -19.15
CA SER A 113 -10.91 -17.89 -18.84
C SER A 113 -10.58 -18.21 -17.37
N GLY A 114 -11.17 -19.28 -16.82
CA GLY A 114 -10.91 -19.67 -15.43
C GLY A 114 -9.43 -19.96 -15.11
N GLU A 115 -8.71 -20.57 -16.05
CA GLU A 115 -7.25 -20.78 -15.94
C GLU A 115 -6.49 -19.45 -15.92
N ALA A 116 -6.87 -18.51 -16.80
CA ALA A 116 -6.25 -17.18 -16.85
C ALA A 116 -6.54 -16.36 -15.59
N ILE A 117 -7.74 -16.46 -15.01
CA ILE A 117 -8.08 -15.86 -13.71
C ILE A 117 -7.17 -16.40 -12.62
N THR A 118 -7.01 -17.73 -12.55
CA THR A 118 -6.19 -18.38 -11.51
C THR A 118 -4.72 -17.96 -11.62
N ALA A 119 -4.19 -17.91 -12.84
CA ALA A 119 -2.82 -17.47 -13.10
C ALA A 119 -2.63 -15.98 -12.77
N GLU A 120 -3.53 -15.11 -13.21
CA GLU A 120 -3.44 -13.68 -12.95
C GLU A 120 -3.59 -13.38 -11.45
N LEU A 121 -4.49 -14.05 -10.73
CA LEU A 121 -4.65 -13.89 -9.28
C LEU A 121 -3.42 -14.37 -8.51
N ALA A 122 -2.70 -15.38 -9.00
CA ALA A 122 -1.43 -15.81 -8.41
C ALA A 122 -0.33 -14.73 -8.56
N THR A 123 -0.21 -14.14 -9.75
CA THR A 123 0.70 -13.00 -9.99
C THR A 123 0.29 -11.79 -9.15
N TRP A 124 -1.01 -11.52 -9.07
CA TRP A 124 -1.57 -10.42 -8.30
C TRP A 124 -1.20 -10.54 -6.83
N GLN A 125 -1.34 -11.74 -6.26
CA GLN A 125 -0.95 -12.04 -4.89
C GLN A 125 0.55 -11.78 -4.67
N GLN A 126 1.42 -12.22 -5.58
CA GLN A 126 2.87 -12.02 -5.44
C GLN A 126 3.22 -10.52 -5.46
N MET A 127 2.67 -9.77 -6.42
CA MET A 127 2.86 -8.33 -6.51
C MET A 127 2.30 -7.59 -5.29
N HIS A 128 1.17 -8.03 -4.75
CA HIS A 128 0.56 -7.44 -3.56
C HIS A 128 1.39 -7.72 -2.32
N TRP A 129 1.96 -8.92 -2.18
CA TRP A 129 2.90 -9.23 -1.10
C TRP A 129 4.18 -8.41 -1.17
N PHE A 130 4.76 -8.26 -2.37
CA PHE A 130 5.90 -7.36 -2.57
C PHE A 130 5.58 -5.95 -2.06
N ARG A 131 4.45 -5.38 -2.52
CA ARG A 131 3.99 -4.05 -2.12
C ARG A 131 3.74 -3.95 -0.60
N THR A 132 3.17 -4.99 0.00
CA THR A 132 2.88 -5.06 1.43
C THR A 132 4.16 -5.07 2.27
N ILE A 133 5.16 -5.88 1.89
CA ILE A 133 6.46 -5.95 2.57
C ILE A 133 7.17 -4.60 2.50
N VAL A 134 7.21 -3.97 1.32
CA VAL A 134 7.76 -2.60 1.16
C VAL A 134 7.03 -1.61 2.07
N GLY A 135 5.71 -1.71 2.17
CA GLY A 135 4.89 -0.88 3.06
C GLY A 135 5.24 -1.07 4.54
N ILE A 136 5.41 -2.32 4.99
CA ILE A 136 5.78 -2.64 6.37
C ILE A 136 7.18 -2.09 6.70
N LEU A 137 8.16 -2.27 5.80
CA LEU A 137 9.51 -1.72 5.98
C LEU A 137 9.50 -0.18 5.99
N GLY A 138 8.68 0.44 5.13
CA GLY A 138 8.50 1.88 5.13
C GLY A 138 7.84 2.39 6.42
N LEU A 139 6.84 1.70 6.94
CA LEU A 139 6.19 2.03 8.21
C LEU A 139 7.18 1.91 9.38
N PHE A 140 8.00 0.86 9.39
CA PHE A 140 9.08 0.71 10.35
C PHE A 140 10.04 1.91 10.33
N CYS A 141 10.40 2.41 9.13
CA CYS A 141 11.20 3.62 9.00
C CYS A 141 10.48 4.85 9.56
N ALA A 142 9.19 5.04 9.26
CA ALA A 142 8.40 6.17 9.75
C ALA A 142 8.32 6.18 11.29
N VAL A 143 8.09 5.02 11.91
CA VAL A 143 8.10 4.85 13.37
C VAL A 143 9.50 5.11 13.95
N SER A 144 10.54 4.57 13.32
CA SER A 144 11.94 4.76 13.75
C SER A 144 12.38 6.23 13.70
N ALA A 145 11.85 7.01 12.76
CA ALA A 145 12.09 8.46 12.71
C ALA A 145 11.61 9.16 13.99
N GLY A 146 10.45 8.76 14.54
CA GLY A 146 9.91 9.30 15.79
C GLY A 146 10.87 9.10 16.96
N TYR A 147 11.34 7.88 17.16
CA TYR A 147 12.32 7.55 18.21
C TYR A 147 13.67 8.25 18.02
N ALA A 148 14.14 8.36 16.76
CA ALA A 148 15.38 9.06 16.46
C ALA A 148 15.30 10.56 16.79
N SER A 149 14.13 11.18 16.61
CA SER A 149 13.91 12.58 16.98
C SER A 149 13.88 12.81 18.49
N GLU A 150 13.41 11.86 19.29
CA GLU A 150 13.33 11.97 20.75
C GLU A 150 14.69 11.88 21.44
N LYS A 151 15.64 11.10 20.90
CA LYS A 151 17.00 10.98 21.47
C LYS A 151 17.88 12.22 21.28
N THR A 152 17.45 13.14 20.42
CA THR A 152 18.24 14.32 19.99
C THR A 152 17.60 15.64 20.42
N ALA A 153 16.46 15.60 21.11
CA ALA A 153 15.76 16.75 21.66
C ALA A 153 16.19 16.98 23.11
#